data_AF-A0A960HG85-F1
#
_entry.id   AF-A0A960HG85-F1
#
_cell.length_a   1.000
_cell.length_b   1.000
_cell.length_c   1.000
_cell.angle_alpha   90.00
_cell.angle_beta   90.00
_cell.angle_gamma   90.00
#
_symmetry.space_group_name_H-M   'P 1'
#
loop_
_entity.id
_entity.type
_entity.pdbx_description
1 polymer ?
#
loop_
_entity_poly.entity_id
_entity_poly.type
_entity_poly.pdbx_seq_one_letter_code
_entity_poly.pdbx_strand_id
1 'polypeptide(L)'
;MSYFARRGTAVVVGVAVVALVVGAIMNLGDEPGDGGSTRPASGASSPDSTLGGDGAGGTDSTGVTGSGAVTDPTSADPTTAAESTTTVFTPRTDVLVDPASFGRPYSQAVPGVLTFRGNPTRSYYGTGPMPRTTPQVLWSYPGNGPMCGESSEYGNVRTWCGTGWTGQAAVFERDGRTWVVFGAYDYKIHFVDAATGQDIIPPFATGDLAKGNVTVDPDGYPLIYEGSRDNYLRIIAFDGSEPRELWKLNGRTEDRKHNDDWDAAPLVLNGYLIEGGENSWFHGVQLNRGYDANGMVTVNPALAFRVPGWDQQLINDLGSQDPNRVSLEASVSVSGDTAWLNNSGGLLQGWDISSLRTGSGQVTRTFRFWTGDDSDASVVPDDEGYLYVGVEVDRNNRRAQQVGQLL
;
A
#
# COMPACT_ATOMS: atom_id res chain seq x y z
N MET A 1 34.50 -7.00 15.94
CA MET A 1 35.15 -8.03 16.79
C MET A 1 34.11 -8.48 17.80
N SER A 2 33.78 -9.74 18.08
CA SER A 2 34.00 -11.05 17.49
C SER A 2 33.05 -11.96 18.29
N TYR A 3 32.20 -12.77 17.65
CA TYR A 3 31.61 -13.92 18.34
C TYR A 3 31.45 -15.06 17.34
N PHE A 4 32.56 -15.76 17.09
CA PHE A 4 32.59 -17.07 16.45
C PHE A 4 33.55 -17.97 17.22
N ALA A 5 33.00 -19.07 17.76
CA ALA A 5 33.62 -20.36 18.12
C ALA A 5 32.78 -20.99 19.25
N ARG A 6 32.43 -22.27 19.31
CA ARG A 6 32.79 -23.48 18.54
C ARG A 6 31.97 -24.64 19.15
N ARG A 7 31.85 -25.73 18.36
CA ARG A 7 31.51 -27.15 18.68
C ARG A 7 30.03 -27.51 18.48
N GLY A 8 29.67 -28.56 17.73
CA GLY A 8 30.49 -29.63 17.13
C GLY A 8 29.74 -30.45 16.07
N THR A 9 30.52 -31.16 15.27
CA THR A 9 30.17 -31.94 14.08
C THR A 9 30.05 -33.44 14.39
N ALA A 10 29.05 -34.14 13.83
CA ALA A 10 29.05 -35.55 13.39
C ALA A 10 27.70 -35.81 12.64
N VAL A 11 27.62 -35.83 11.30
CA VAL A 11 27.89 -36.91 10.32
C VAL A 11 26.92 -38.11 10.46
N VAL A 12 25.81 -38.20 9.70
CA VAL A 12 25.53 -38.71 8.31
C VAL A 12 24.81 -40.08 8.36
N VAL A 13 23.63 -40.18 7.71
CA VAL A 13 23.13 -41.19 6.74
C VAL A 13 21.82 -40.57 6.18
N GLY A 14 21.48 -40.42 4.89
CA GLY A 14 21.91 -41.02 3.63
C GLY A 14 20.70 -41.73 2.98
N VAL A 15 19.99 -41.10 2.03
CA VAL A 15 19.20 -41.80 0.99
C VAL A 15 19.23 -40.98 -0.30
N ALA A 16 19.65 -41.62 -1.39
CA ALA A 16 19.73 -41.09 -2.73
C ALA A 16 18.65 -41.71 -3.65
N VAL A 17 18.05 -40.85 -4.48
CA VAL A 17 17.65 -40.99 -5.91
C VAL A 17 16.86 -42.24 -6.36
N VAL A 18 15.70 -42.01 -7.02
CA VAL A 18 15.36 -42.64 -8.31
C VAL A 18 14.61 -41.63 -9.20
N ALA A 19 15.19 -41.29 -10.35
CA ALA A 19 14.47 -40.82 -11.53
C ALA A 19 14.35 -42.00 -12.51
N LEU A 20 13.19 -42.15 -13.17
CA LEU A 20 13.03 -43.10 -14.27
C LEU A 20 12.16 -42.49 -15.39
N VAL A 21 12.76 -42.44 -16.56
CA VAL A 21 12.20 -42.16 -17.89
C VAL A 21 11.80 -43.49 -18.54
N VAL A 22 10.62 -43.54 -19.15
CA VAL A 22 10.25 -44.38 -20.32
C VAL A 22 9.10 -43.63 -21.00
N GLY A 23 9.00 -43.38 -22.31
CA GLY A 23 9.65 -43.93 -23.49
C GLY A 23 8.58 -44.07 -24.59
N ALA A 24 8.86 -43.49 -25.76
CA ALA A 24 7.97 -43.21 -26.89
C ALA A 24 7.55 -44.41 -27.77
N ILE A 25 6.48 -44.25 -28.58
CA ILE A 25 6.23 -44.87 -29.91
C ILE A 25 5.31 -43.89 -30.70
N MET A 26 5.75 -43.09 -31.69
CA MET A 26 6.02 -43.33 -33.13
C MET A 26 4.82 -43.76 -34.02
N ASN A 27 4.33 -42.86 -34.90
CA ASN A 27 4.35 -42.96 -36.39
C ASN A 27 3.60 -41.77 -37.05
N LEU A 28 4.23 -40.99 -37.94
CA LEU A 28 4.12 -41.01 -39.43
C LEU A 28 2.68 -40.77 -39.93
N GLY A 29 2.33 -39.82 -40.80
CA GLY A 29 3.05 -38.88 -41.68
C GLY A 29 2.02 -38.09 -42.52
N ASP A 30 2.53 -37.35 -43.51
CA ASP A 30 1.86 -36.67 -44.64
C ASP A 30 1.25 -35.26 -44.46
N GLU A 31 1.97 -34.28 -45.02
CA GLU A 31 1.47 -33.07 -45.73
C GLU A 31 1.18 -33.44 -47.21
N PRO A 32 0.50 -32.64 -48.07
CA PRO A 32 0.15 -31.21 -47.97
C PRO A 32 -1.27 -30.81 -48.47
N GLY A 33 -1.66 -29.54 -48.28
CA GLY A 33 -2.50 -28.81 -49.27
C GLY A 33 -3.79 -28.11 -48.81
N ASP A 34 -3.66 -26.80 -48.61
CA ASP A 34 -4.55 -25.70 -49.06
C ASP A 34 -6.03 -25.58 -48.62
N GLY A 35 -6.41 -24.36 -48.20
CA GLY A 35 -7.79 -23.87 -48.25
C GLY A 35 -8.42 -23.30 -46.97
N GLY A 36 -8.52 -21.97 -46.89
CA GLY A 36 -9.78 -21.30 -46.51
C GLY A 36 -10.20 -21.22 -45.03
N SER A 37 -9.69 -20.19 -44.35
CA SER A 37 -10.31 -19.40 -43.27
C SER A 37 -11.79 -19.69 -42.89
N THR A 38 -12.01 -20.21 -41.67
CA THR A 38 -13.16 -19.86 -40.79
C THR A 38 -12.77 -20.03 -39.29
N ARG A 39 -13.12 -19.03 -38.46
CA ARG A 39 -12.96 -18.91 -36.98
C ARG A 39 -13.72 -20.01 -36.19
N PRO A 40 -13.51 -20.27 -34.87
CA PRO A 40 -13.07 -19.33 -33.81
C PRO A 40 -11.98 -19.84 -32.83
N ALA A 41 -11.49 -18.90 -32.01
CA ALA A 41 -10.44 -19.07 -31.00
C ALA A 41 -10.98 -19.74 -29.71
N SER A 42 -10.25 -20.76 -29.24
CA SER A 42 -10.39 -21.33 -27.90
C SER A 42 -9.43 -20.64 -26.93
N GLY A 43 -9.98 -20.13 -25.83
CA GLY A 43 -9.23 -19.55 -24.72
C GLY A 43 -8.51 -20.61 -23.87
N ALA A 44 -7.43 -20.16 -23.24
CA ALA A 44 -6.82 -20.81 -22.09
C ALA A 44 -6.43 -19.70 -21.11
N SER A 45 -7.30 -19.48 -20.11
CA SER A 45 -7.02 -18.71 -18.90
C SER A 45 -6.37 -19.61 -17.86
N SER A 46 -5.37 -19.09 -17.15
CA SER A 46 -4.80 -19.69 -15.93
C SER A 46 -5.23 -18.88 -14.69
N PRO A 47 -5.27 -19.50 -13.48
CA PRO A 47 -6.16 -19.13 -12.36
C PRO A 47 -5.52 -18.09 -11.41
N ASP A 48 -6.22 -17.11 -10.84
CA ASP A 48 -7.34 -17.12 -9.87
C ASP A 48 -6.91 -17.55 -8.45
N SER A 49 -6.86 -16.58 -7.54
CA SER A 49 -6.61 -16.73 -6.11
C SER A 49 -7.84 -16.31 -5.32
N THR A 50 -8.71 -17.28 -5.04
CA THR A 50 -9.87 -17.13 -4.17
C THR A 50 -9.59 -17.80 -2.82
N LEU A 51 -9.68 -17.04 -1.73
CA LEU A 51 -9.78 -17.58 -0.37
C LEU A 51 -11.18 -17.28 0.17
N GLY A 52 -12.10 -18.21 -0.09
CA GLY A 52 -13.41 -18.28 0.56
C GLY A 52 -13.41 -19.45 1.53
N GLY A 53 -13.51 -19.16 2.82
CA GLY A 53 -13.70 -20.16 3.86
C GLY A 53 -15.18 -20.26 4.22
N ASP A 54 -15.72 -21.48 4.19
CA ASP A 54 -16.98 -21.84 4.84
C ASP A 54 -16.80 -23.14 5.61
N GLY A 55 -17.32 -23.15 6.84
CA GLY A 55 -17.36 -24.30 7.74
C GLY A 55 -18.72 -24.98 7.78
N ALA A 56 -18.71 -26.29 8.01
CA ALA A 56 -19.71 -27.12 8.69
C ALA A 56 -19.03 -28.50 8.84
N GLY A 57 -18.92 -29.14 10.01
CA GLY A 57 -19.97 -29.55 10.94
C GLY A 57 -19.91 -31.09 11.02
N GLY A 58 -19.57 -31.65 12.19
CA GLY A 58 -19.46 -33.11 12.36
C GLY A 58 -19.15 -33.53 13.81
N THR A 59 -20.13 -34.16 14.42
CA THR A 59 -20.20 -34.76 15.77
C THR A 59 -19.34 -36.03 15.92
N ASP A 60 -18.72 -36.27 17.09
CA ASP A 60 -19.23 -37.15 18.17
C ASP A 60 -18.13 -37.81 19.04
N SER A 61 -18.42 -37.85 20.36
CA SER A 61 -18.02 -38.79 21.43
C SER A 61 -16.57 -39.32 21.62
N THR A 62 -16.01 -39.11 22.83
CA THR A 62 -15.88 -40.09 23.94
C THR A 62 -14.75 -39.68 24.91
N GLY A 63 -15.03 -39.77 26.21
CA GLY A 63 -14.20 -39.21 27.27
C GLY A 63 -13.01 -40.07 27.71
N VAL A 64 -12.26 -39.56 28.69
CA VAL A 64 -11.71 -40.28 29.85
C VAL A 64 -11.23 -39.22 30.86
N THR A 65 -11.58 -39.48 32.11
CA THR A 65 -11.23 -38.78 33.35
C THR A 65 -9.74 -38.87 33.70
N GLY A 66 -9.16 -37.81 34.29
CA GLY A 66 -7.83 -37.86 34.90
C GLY A 66 -7.57 -36.67 35.81
N SER A 67 -7.85 -36.84 37.10
CA SER A 67 -7.46 -35.94 38.20
C SER A 67 -5.94 -35.93 38.37
N GLY A 68 -5.35 -34.75 38.57
CA GLY A 68 -3.93 -34.60 38.88
C GLY A 68 -3.61 -33.17 39.31
N ALA A 69 -3.73 -32.90 40.61
CA ALA A 69 -3.20 -31.70 41.24
C ALA A 69 -1.66 -31.71 41.17
N VAL A 70 -1.06 -30.63 40.69
CA VAL A 70 0.38 -30.37 40.89
C VAL A 70 0.55 -28.91 41.30
N THR A 71 1.21 -28.78 42.43
CA THR A 71 1.50 -27.58 43.21
C THR A 71 2.56 -26.69 42.57
N ASP A 72 2.28 -25.38 42.59
CA ASP A 72 3.21 -24.27 42.34
C ASP A 72 4.39 -24.28 43.33
N PRO A 73 5.59 -23.86 42.89
CA PRO A 73 6.48 -23.12 43.77
C PRO A 73 6.79 -21.73 43.21
N THR A 74 6.34 -20.75 43.98
CA THR A 74 6.66 -19.32 43.88
C THR A 74 8.16 -19.08 44.01
N SER A 75 8.77 -18.35 43.07
CA SER A 75 10.00 -17.61 43.30
C SER A 75 9.94 -16.32 42.49
N ALA A 76 9.60 -15.22 43.17
CA ALA A 76 9.60 -13.88 42.61
C ALA A 76 11.01 -13.29 42.78
N ASP A 77 11.73 -13.11 41.68
CA ASP A 77 12.90 -12.23 41.63
C ASP A 77 12.43 -10.78 41.47
N PRO A 78 13.03 -9.80 42.18
CA PRO A 78 12.66 -8.40 42.02
C PRO A 78 13.32 -7.85 40.75
N THR A 79 12.60 -7.86 39.63
CA THR A 79 13.04 -7.12 38.44
C THR A 79 12.97 -5.63 38.77
N THR A 80 14.15 -5.02 38.92
CA THR A 80 14.32 -3.57 39.04
C THR A 80 13.79 -2.95 37.75
N ALA A 81 12.64 -2.25 37.84
CA ALA A 81 12.11 -1.46 36.74
C ALA A 81 13.10 -0.33 36.44
N ALA A 82 13.81 -0.44 35.32
CA ALA A 82 14.58 0.67 34.79
C ALA A 82 13.59 1.79 34.46
N GLU A 83 13.81 2.98 35.04
CA GLU A 83 13.12 4.20 34.65
C GLU A 83 13.40 4.45 33.16
N SER A 84 12.41 4.16 32.30
CA SER A 84 12.39 4.66 30.94
C SER A 84 12.22 6.17 31.02
N THR A 85 13.32 6.91 30.97
CA THR A 85 13.31 8.33 30.63
C THR A 85 12.81 8.43 29.20
N THR A 86 11.51 8.68 29.01
CA THR A 86 10.91 9.00 27.72
C THR A 86 11.42 10.37 27.30
N THR A 87 12.61 10.42 26.69
CA THR A 87 13.08 11.62 26.00
C THR A 87 12.09 11.95 24.90
N VAL A 88 11.47 13.12 24.98
CA VAL A 88 10.54 13.62 23.97
C VAL A 88 11.29 13.70 22.64
N PHE A 89 10.82 12.96 21.63
CA PHE A 89 11.37 13.00 20.29
C PHE A 89 11.21 14.41 19.72
N THR A 90 12.32 15.04 19.34
CA THR A 90 12.32 16.33 18.64
C THR A 90 12.77 16.08 17.20
N PRO A 91 11.87 16.18 16.21
CA PRO A 91 12.23 15.92 14.82
C PRO A 91 13.28 16.90 14.31
N ARG A 92 14.19 16.41 13.48
CA ARG A 92 15.08 17.23 12.67
C ARG A 92 14.31 18.13 11.72
N THR A 93 14.81 19.36 11.52
CA THR A 93 14.24 20.36 10.60
C THR A 93 15.10 20.61 9.36
N ASP A 94 16.31 20.02 9.32
CA ASP A 94 17.25 20.11 8.20
C ASP A 94 16.97 19.09 7.09
N VAL A 95 15.94 18.26 7.26
CA VAL A 95 15.41 17.28 6.30
C VAL A 95 13.87 17.32 6.29
N LEU A 96 13.23 16.83 5.21
CA LEU A 96 11.76 16.74 5.12
C LEU A 96 11.17 15.72 6.11
N VAL A 97 11.80 14.55 6.23
CA VAL A 97 11.39 13.49 7.15
C VAL A 97 12.61 13.01 7.91
N ASP A 98 12.62 13.20 9.22
CA ASP A 98 13.69 12.66 10.07
C ASP A 98 13.66 11.12 10.00
N PRO A 99 14.74 10.43 9.59
CA PRO A 99 14.78 8.96 9.59
C PRO A 99 14.41 8.35 10.96
N ALA A 100 14.77 9.03 12.06
CA ALA A 100 14.41 8.60 13.42
C ALA A 100 12.90 8.69 13.74
N SER A 101 12.09 9.21 12.82
CA SER A 101 10.62 9.15 12.88
C SER A 101 10.05 7.78 12.46
N PHE A 102 10.90 6.83 12.07
CA PHE A 102 10.50 5.44 11.86
C PHE A 102 9.74 4.90 13.09
N GLY A 103 8.58 4.28 12.85
CA GLY A 103 7.67 3.78 13.88
C GLY A 103 6.99 4.87 14.73
N ARG A 104 7.12 6.15 14.38
CA ARG A 104 6.50 7.28 15.11
C ARG A 104 5.24 7.82 14.41
N PRO A 105 4.31 8.42 15.16
CA PRO A 105 3.15 9.09 14.57
C PRO A 105 3.56 10.18 13.56
N TYR A 106 2.77 10.33 12.50
CA TYR A 106 3.00 11.35 11.47
C TYR A 106 2.88 12.78 12.02
N SER A 107 1.84 13.02 12.81
CA SER A 107 1.47 14.37 13.22
C SER A 107 1.50 14.54 14.74
N GLN A 108 1.90 15.74 15.16
CA GLN A 108 1.69 16.23 16.53
C GLN A 108 0.35 16.98 16.67
N ALA A 109 -0.22 17.46 15.57
CA ALA A 109 -1.47 18.22 15.56
C ALA A 109 -2.71 17.32 15.47
N VAL A 110 -2.61 16.20 14.75
CA VAL A 110 -3.69 15.25 14.53
C VAL A 110 -3.26 13.86 15.02
N PRO A 111 -3.67 13.45 16.22
CA PRO A 111 -3.35 12.12 16.75
C PRO A 111 -4.04 11.03 15.93
N GLY A 112 -3.30 10.04 15.44
CA GLY A 112 -3.89 8.90 14.74
C GLY A 112 -2.99 8.23 13.71
N VAL A 113 -3.58 7.28 12.98
CA VAL A 113 -3.05 6.69 11.75
C VAL A 113 -3.66 7.48 10.59
N LEU A 114 -2.90 8.41 10.03
CA LEU A 114 -3.44 9.42 9.10
C LEU A 114 -3.34 9.04 7.63
N THR A 115 -2.55 8.03 7.29
CA THR A 115 -2.25 7.60 5.91
C THR A 115 -1.92 6.10 5.93
N PHE A 116 -1.70 5.49 4.77
CA PHE A 116 -1.25 4.10 4.69
C PHE A 116 0.03 3.88 5.49
N ARG A 117 0.03 2.91 6.40
CA ARG A 117 1.07 2.65 7.42
C ARG A 117 1.50 3.92 8.17
N GLY A 118 0.55 4.82 8.38
CA GLY A 118 0.48 5.79 9.46
C GLY A 118 1.45 6.96 9.45
N ASN A 119 2.52 6.94 8.65
CA ASN A 119 3.52 8.01 8.59
C ASN A 119 4.29 8.03 7.24
N PRO A 120 5.13 9.04 6.96
CA PRO A 120 5.86 9.17 5.70
C PRO A 120 6.84 8.02 5.42
N THR A 121 7.40 7.39 6.46
CA THR A 121 8.27 6.20 6.31
C THR A 121 7.48 4.89 6.12
N ARG A 122 6.15 4.95 6.12
CA ARG A 122 5.24 3.79 6.01
C ARG A 122 5.50 2.73 7.08
N SER A 123 5.71 3.13 8.33
CA SER A 123 6.16 2.25 9.41
C SER A 123 5.33 2.33 10.70
N TYR A 124 4.33 3.22 10.77
CA TYR A 124 3.52 3.44 11.97
C TYR A 124 2.15 2.77 11.85
N TYR A 125 1.72 2.08 12.91
CA TYR A 125 0.47 1.31 12.92
C TYR A 125 -0.45 1.67 14.09
N GLY A 126 -0.22 2.83 14.72
CA GLY A 126 -0.93 3.26 15.91
C GLY A 126 -0.17 2.96 17.20
N THR A 127 -0.70 3.43 18.32
CA THR A 127 -0.12 3.25 19.67
C THR A 127 -0.50 1.90 20.30
N GLY A 128 -1.51 1.22 19.76
CA GLY A 128 -2.05 0.00 20.34
C GLY A 128 -2.68 0.22 21.72
N PRO A 129 -2.72 -0.82 22.58
CA PRO A 129 -2.11 -2.13 22.37
C PRO A 129 -2.83 -2.94 21.29
N MET A 130 -2.09 -3.76 20.55
CA MET A 130 -2.70 -4.82 19.74
C MET A 130 -3.45 -5.79 20.67
N PRO A 131 -4.72 -6.14 20.37
CA PRO A 131 -5.44 -7.13 21.16
C PRO A 131 -4.63 -8.43 21.27
N ARG A 132 -4.35 -8.86 22.51
CA ARG A 132 -3.69 -10.16 22.78
C ARG A 132 -4.69 -11.31 22.87
N THR A 133 -5.98 -10.99 22.81
CA THR A 133 -7.11 -11.93 22.77
C THR A 133 -7.71 -11.94 21.38
N THR A 134 -8.62 -12.89 21.12
CA THR A 134 -9.44 -12.89 19.91
C THR A 134 -10.14 -11.52 19.75
N PRO A 135 -9.95 -10.81 18.62
CA PRO A 135 -10.68 -9.58 18.34
C PRO A 135 -12.19 -9.80 18.39
N GLN A 136 -12.92 -8.82 18.89
CA GLN A 136 -14.39 -8.81 18.88
C GLN A 136 -14.88 -7.78 17.87
N VAL A 137 -15.95 -8.14 17.14
CA VAL A 137 -16.63 -7.19 16.26
C VAL A 137 -17.41 -6.20 17.13
N LEU A 138 -17.00 -4.93 17.12
CA LEU A 138 -17.71 -3.86 17.81
C LEU A 138 -18.93 -3.38 17.01
N TRP A 139 -18.77 -3.29 15.70
CA TRP A 139 -19.80 -2.93 14.73
C TRP A 139 -19.38 -3.41 13.34
N SER A 140 -20.34 -3.44 12.41
CA SER A 140 -20.12 -3.69 10.99
C SER A 140 -20.62 -2.49 10.20
N TYR A 141 -19.89 -2.13 9.14
CA TYR A 141 -20.25 -1.03 8.26
C TYR A 141 -20.21 -1.45 6.78
N PRO A 142 -21.20 -1.04 5.98
CA PRO A 142 -22.47 -0.47 6.41
C PRO A 142 -23.37 -1.59 6.96
N GLY A 143 -24.32 -1.25 7.83
CA GLY A 143 -25.19 -2.25 8.46
C GLY A 143 -26.15 -2.99 7.51
N ASN A 144 -26.20 -2.62 6.24
CA ASN A 144 -27.19 -3.05 5.25
C ASN A 144 -26.61 -3.84 4.05
N GLY A 145 -25.32 -4.18 4.05
CA GLY A 145 -24.73 -5.02 3.01
C GLY A 145 -23.30 -4.64 2.63
N PRO A 146 -22.71 -5.31 1.64
CA PRO A 146 -21.38 -4.98 1.15
C PRO A 146 -21.39 -3.65 0.35
N MET A 147 -20.29 -2.90 0.42
CA MET A 147 -20.08 -1.70 -0.39
C MET A 147 -19.64 -2.13 -1.79
N CYS A 148 -20.59 -2.18 -2.74
CA CYS A 148 -20.33 -2.70 -4.08
C CYS A 148 -20.58 -1.67 -5.19
N GLY A 149 -19.79 -1.79 -6.26
CA GLY A 149 -19.93 -1.03 -7.49
C GLY A 149 -19.43 -1.83 -8.69
N GLU A 150 -20.01 -1.56 -9.86
CA GLU A 150 -19.52 -2.06 -11.14
C GLU A 150 -18.37 -1.19 -11.68
N SER A 151 -17.33 -1.81 -12.21
CA SER A 151 -16.29 -1.08 -12.92
C SER A 151 -15.67 -1.94 -14.03
N SER A 152 -15.11 -1.28 -15.03
CA SER A 152 -14.47 -1.92 -16.18
C SER A 152 -12.98 -2.07 -15.95
N GLU A 153 -12.49 -3.29 -16.16
CA GLU A 153 -11.06 -3.62 -16.14
C GLU A 153 -10.73 -4.37 -17.44
N TYR A 154 -9.81 -3.81 -18.23
CA TYR A 154 -9.45 -4.34 -19.56
C TYR A 154 -10.66 -4.60 -20.49
N GLY A 155 -11.70 -3.75 -20.38
CA GLY A 155 -12.93 -3.86 -21.15
C GLY A 155 -13.96 -4.85 -20.60
N ASN A 156 -13.69 -5.49 -19.45
CA ASN A 156 -14.61 -6.38 -18.77
C ASN A 156 -15.23 -5.68 -17.57
N VAL A 157 -16.55 -5.52 -17.57
CA VAL A 157 -17.28 -4.99 -16.41
C VAL A 157 -17.44 -6.09 -15.37
N ARG A 158 -17.10 -5.78 -14.12
CA ARG A 158 -17.26 -6.66 -12.96
C ARG A 158 -17.81 -5.87 -11.78
N THR A 159 -18.53 -6.54 -10.89
CA THR A 159 -18.90 -5.98 -9.58
C THR A 159 -17.79 -6.26 -8.58
N TRP A 160 -17.34 -5.21 -7.90
CA TRP A 160 -16.34 -5.26 -6.84
C TRP A 160 -17.02 -4.86 -5.54
N CYS A 161 -16.68 -5.54 -4.43
CA CYS A 161 -17.28 -5.28 -3.12
C CYS A 161 -16.21 -5.14 -2.01
N GLY A 162 -16.39 -4.19 -1.10
CA GLY A 162 -15.47 -3.92 0.02
C GLY A 162 -14.69 -2.62 -0.12
N THR A 163 -13.57 -2.51 0.60
CA THR A 163 -12.71 -1.32 0.66
C THR A 163 -11.53 -1.37 -0.30
N GLY A 164 -11.35 -2.49 -1.00
CA GLY A 164 -10.25 -2.68 -1.94
C GLY A 164 -8.87 -2.82 -1.33
N TRP A 165 -7.85 -2.67 -2.17
CA TRP A 165 -6.44 -2.77 -1.79
C TRP A 165 -5.86 -1.37 -1.56
N THR A 166 -5.25 -1.07 -0.41
CA THR A 166 -4.99 -1.97 0.74
C THR A 166 -6.14 -2.07 1.74
N GLY A 167 -7.17 -1.25 1.59
CA GLY A 167 -8.35 -1.24 2.47
C GLY A 167 -8.11 -0.71 3.88
N GLN A 168 -6.91 -0.21 4.18
CA GLN A 168 -6.59 0.44 5.45
C GLN A 168 -7.29 1.81 5.57
N ALA A 169 -8.14 1.96 6.58
CA ALA A 169 -8.75 3.24 6.93
C ALA A 169 -7.76 4.18 7.64
N ALA A 170 -7.94 5.48 7.44
CA ALA A 170 -7.40 6.49 8.34
C ALA A 170 -8.22 6.51 9.63
N VAL A 171 -7.54 6.48 10.79
CA VAL A 171 -8.18 6.48 12.11
C VAL A 171 -7.54 7.57 12.96
N PHE A 172 -8.30 8.62 13.31
CA PHE A 172 -7.73 9.82 13.93
C PHE A 172 -8.69 10.53 14.87
N GLU A 173 -8.13 11.27 15.82
CA GLU A 173 -8.88 12.08 16.77
C GLU A 173 -9.11 13.49 16.21
N ARG A 174 -10.37 13.92 16.24
CA ARG A 174 -10.75 15.30 15.92
C ARG A 174 -12.02 15.69 16.66
N ASP A 175 -12.04 16.89 17.24
CA ASP A 175 -13.20 17.47 17.92
C ASP A 175 -13.78 16.55 19.02
N GLY A 176 -12.90 15.82 19.71
CA GLY A 176 -13.28 14.89 20.79
C GLY A 176 -13.91 13.58 20.32
N ARG A 177 -13.77 13.24 19.02
CA ARG A 177 -14.30 12.03 18.40
C ARG A 177 -13.19 11.31 17.62
N THR A 178 -13.22 9.98 17.64
CA THR A 178 -12.39 9.15 16.77
C THR A 178 -13.08 8.96 15.42
N TRP A 179 -12.51 9.51 14.37
CA TRP A 179 -12.95 9.37 12.99
C TRP A 179 -12.31 8.15 12.33
N VAL A 180 -13.08 7.44 11.53
CA VAL A 180 -12.62 6.37 10.63
C VAL A 180 -13.01 6.78 9.21
N VAL A 181 -12.00 7.01 8.36
CA VAL A 181 -12.21 7.51 6.98
C VAL A 181 -11.56 6.57 5.98
N PHE A 182 -12.30 6.16 4.96
CA PHE A 182 -11.85 5.20 3.95
C PHE A 182 -12.67 5.28 2.66
N GLY A 183 -12.01 5.05 1.52
CA GLY A 183 -12.66 4.74 0.26
C GLY A 183 -13.22 3.32 0.21
N ALA A 184 -14.24 3.13 -0.63
CA ALA A 184 -14.80 1.83 -0.91
C ALA A 184 -15.31 1.71 -2.36
N TYR A 185 -15.62 0.46 -2.72
CA TYR A 185 -16.08 0.08 -4.05
C TYR A 185 -17.53 0.51 -4.35
N ASP A 186 -18.29 1.05 -3.39
CA ASP A 186 -19.59 1.68 -3.66
C ASP A 186 -19.49 3.14 -4.18
N TYR A 187 -18.33 3.48 -4.74
CA TYR A 187 -17.99 4.80 -5.31
C TYR A 187 -17.96 5.92 -4.28
N LYS A 188 -17.53 5.62 -3.05
CA LYS A 188 -17.62 6.57 -1.96
C LYS A 188 -16.41 6.55 -1.03
N ILE A 189 -16.19 7.71 -0.43
CA ILE A 189 -15.30 7.91 0.70
C ILE A 189 -16.18 8.17 1.93
N HIS A 190 -16.06 7.32 2.94
CA HIS A 190 -16.93 7.27 4.10
C HIS A 190 -16.29 7.96 5.30
N PHE A 191 -17.11 8.58 6.17
CA PHE A 191 -16.67 9.30 7.36
C PHE A 191 -17.43 8.77 8.58
N VAL A 192 -16.84 7.81 9.30
CA VAL A 192 -17.53 6.98 10.30
C VAL A 192 -17.01 7.27 11.71
N ASP A 193 -17.91 7.24 12.69
CA ASP A 193 -17.56 7.30 14.11
C ASP A 193 -17.09 5.93 14.60
N ALA A 194 -15.85 5.85 15.08
CA ALA A 194 -15.27 4.59 15.58
C ALA A 194 -16.02 3.98 16.77
N ALA A 195 -16.73 4.80 17.57
CA ALA A 195 -17.48 4.33 18.73
C ALA A 195 -18.82 3.69 18.35
N THR A 196 -19.43 4.11 17.23
CA THR A 196 -20.81 3.72 16.89
C THR A 196 -20.95 3.01 15.55
N GLY A 197 -19.96 3.09 14.67
CA GLY A 197 -20.05 2.57 13.30
C GLY A 197 -21.10 3.29 12.46
N GLN A 198 -21.43 4.54 12.80
CA GLN A 198 -22.37 5.38 12.07
C GLN A 198 -21.65 6.54 11.39
N ASP A 199 -22.23 7.04 10.29
CA ASP A 199 -21.71 8.21 9.59
C ASP A 199 -21.69 9.44 10.52
N ILE A 200 -20.57 10.16 10.50
CA ILE A 200 -20.41 11.46 11.15
C ILE A 200 -20.98 12.56 10.26
N ILE A 201 -20.66 12.48 8.97
CA ILE A 201 -21.17 13.30 7.87
C ILE A 201 -21.46 12.37 6.68
N PRO A 202 -22.28 12.80 5.69
CA PRO A 202 -22.52 12.00 4.50
C PRO A 202 -21.21 11.63 3.77
N PRO A 203 -21.14 10.45 3.14
CA PRO A 203 -20.00 10.06 2.34
C PRO A 203 -19.81 10.96 1.12
N PHE A 204 -18.57 11.10 0.66
CA PHE A 204 -18.23 11.79 -0.58
C PHE A 204 -18.30 10.82 -1.76
N ALA A 205 -19.03 11.17 -2.82
CA ALA A 205 -19.17 10.31 -4.00
C ALA A 205 -18.09 10.57 -5.06
N THR A 206 -17.53 9.49 -5.60
CA THR A 206 -16.66 9.46 -6.78
C THR A 206 -17.43 8.95 -8.00
N GLY A 207 -16.83 9.05 -9.19
CA GLY A 207 -17.41 8.55 -10.44
C GLY A 207 -17.14 7.06 -10.73
N ASP A 208 -16.26 6.43 -9.96
CA ASP A 208 -15.86 5.02 -10.04
C ASP A 208 -15.15 4.65 -8.71
N LEU A 209 -14.71 3.41 -8.55
CA LEU A 209 -14.25 2.81 -7.29
C LEU A 209 -13.22 3.69 -6.55
N ALA A 210 -13.50 4.07 -5.30
CA ALA A 210 -12.53 4.70 -4.41
C ALA A 210 -11.68 3.60 -3.74
N LYS A 211 -10.70 3.07 -4.49
CA LYS A 211 -9.90 1.90 -4.07
C LYS A 211 -8.67 2.27 -3.23
N GLY A 212 -8.18 3.49 -3.37
CA GLY A 212 -6.95 3.94 -2.73
C GLY A 212 -7.09 4.17 -1.22
N ASN A 213 -5.97 4.56 -0.60
CA ASN A 213 -5.95 4.89 0.82
C ASN A 213 -6.05 6.40 1.05
N VAL A 214 -6.95 6.79 1.95
CA VAL A 214 -7.07 8.16 2.43
C VAL A 214 -5.79 8.63 3.10
N THR A 215 -5.42 9.88 2.86
CA THR A 215 -4.53 10.64 3.73
C THR A 215 -5.24 11.83 4.35
N VAL A 216 -5.19 11.94 5.68
CA VAL A 216 -5.67 13.10 6.43
C VAL A 216 -4.53 14.11 6.54
N ASP A 217 -4.85 15.39 6.39
CA ASP A 217 -3.87 16.46 6.49
C ASP A 217 -3.16 16.45 7.87
N PRO A 218 -1.84 16.23 7.90
CA PRO A 218 -1.10 16.08 9.15
C PRO A 218 -0.93 17.42 9.88
N ASP A 219 -1.20 18.56 9.25
CA ASP A 219 -1.07 19.88 9.87
C ASP A 219 -2.37 20.36 10.54
N GLY A 220 -3.43 19.54 10.50
CA GLY A 220 -4.70 19.80 11.20
C GLY A 220 -5.77 20.51 10.38
N TYR A 221 -5.48 20.84 9.12
CA TYR A 221 -6.52 21.29 8.21
C TYR A 221 -7.59 20.18 8.06
N PRO A 222 -8.88 20.51 8.00
CA PRO A 222 -9.96 19.54 7.79
C PRO A 222 -10.01 19.10 6.32
N LEU A 223 -8.91 18.52 5.84
CA LEU A 223 -8.72 18.03 4.48
C LEU A 223 -8.34 16.55 4.48
N ILE A 224 -8.89 15.83 3.52
CA ILE A 224 -8.40 14.52 3.11
C ILE A 224 -7.94 14.55 1.66
N TYR A 225 -7.04 13.63 1.33
CA TYR A 225 -6.47 13.41 0.01
C TYR A 225 -6.68 11.96 -0.37
N GLU A 226 -7.31 11.73 -1.52
CA GLU A 226 -7.60 10.38 -1.99
C GLU A 226 -7.85 10.36 -3.50
N GLY A 227 -7.42 9.27 -4.11
CA GLY A 227 -7.62 8.93 -5.50
C GLY A 227 -8.76 7.94 -5.73
N SER A 228 -9.18 7.80 -6.99
CA SER A 228 -10.13 6.76 -7.37
C SER A 228 -9.96 6.35 -8.84
N ARG A 229 -10.69 5.30 -9.24
CA ARG A 229 -10.74 4.80 -10.62
C ARG A 229 -11.49 5.72 -11.60
N ASP A 230 -12.05 6.83 -11.12
CA ASP A 230 -12.62 7.83 -12.02
C ASP A 230 -11.56 8.77 -12.63
N ASN A 231 -10.30 8.39 -12.44
CA ASN A 231 -9.09 9.02 -12.91
C ASN A 231 -8.69 10.29 -12.14
N TYR A 232 -9.30 10.58 -11.00
CA TYR A 232 -8.99 11.80 -10.26
C TYR A 232 -8.40 11.56 -8.86
N LEU A 233 -7.26 12.20 -8.62
CA LEU A 233 -6.76 12.51 -7.28
C LEU A 233 -7.44 13.79 -6.77
N ARG A 234 -7.90 13.81 -5.52
CA ARG A 234 -8.71 14.90 -4.96
C ARG A 234 -8.14 15.51 -3.68
N ILE A 235 -8.52 16.76 -3.46
CA ILE A 235 -8.48 17.41 -2.15
C ILE A 235 -9.92 17.64 -1.72
N ILE A 236 -10.32 17.05 -0.60
CA ILE A 236 -11.70 17.09 -0.10
C ILE A 236 -11.69 17.69 1.29
N ALA A 237 -12.50 18.73 1.50
CA ALA A 237 -12.74 19.30 2.82
C ALA A 237 -13.85 18.56 3.56
N PHE A 238 -13.72 18.46 4.88
CA PHE A 238 -14.72 17.86 5.78
C PHE A 238 -15.05 18.76 6.98
N ASP A 239 -14.97 20.07 6.79
CA ASP A 239 -15.18 21.11 7.81
C ASP A 239 -16.63 21.58 7.97
N GLY A 240 -17.56 20.99 7.20
CA GLY A 240 -18.98 21.33 7.19
C GLY A 240 -19.88 20.12 7.46
N SER A 241 -21.17 20.27 7.17
CA SER A 241 -22.16 19.19 7.28
C SER A 241 -22.04 18.13 6.18
N GLU A 242 -21.30 18.42 5.11
CA GLU A 242 -21.04 17.53 3.99
C GLU A 242 -19.62 17.77 3.45
N PRO A 243 -18.97 16.74 2.88
CA PRO A 243 -17.65 16.88 2.29
C PRO A 243 -17.70 17.69 0.99
N ARG A 244 -16.65 18.48 0.73
CA ARG A 244 -16.57 19.37 -0.46
C ARG A 244 -15.30 19.11 -1.25
N GLU A 245 -15.42 18.77 -2.54
CA GLU A 245 -14.28 18.72 -3.46
C GLU A 245 -13.75 20.14 -3.67
N LEU A 246 -12.51 20.41 -3.26
CA LEU A 246 -11.88 21.71 -3.47
C LEU A 246 -11.04 21.75 -4.75
N TRP A 247 -10.50 20.59 -5.14
CA TRP A 247 -9.60 20.46 -6.28
C TRP A 247 -9.46 19.00 -6.70
N LYS A 248 -9.08 18.78 -7.95
CA LYS A 248 -8.68 17.46 -8.46
C LYS A 248 -7.66 17.51 -9.60
N LEU A 249 -6.92 16.41 -9.77
CA LEU A 249 -5.97 16.17 -10.87
C LEU A 249 -6.36 14.92 -11.66
N ASN A 250 -6.45 15.08 -12.99
CA ASN A 250 -6.79 13.98 -13.89
C ASN A 250 -5.56 13.14 -14.26
N GLY A 251 -5.63 11.83 -14.03
CA GLY A 251 -4.62 10.84 -14.39
C GLY A 251 -4.60 10.51 -15.89
N ARG A 252 -5.70 10.75 -16.61
CA ARG A 252 -5.87 10.48 -18.05
C ARG A 252 -5.12 11.50 -18.90
N THR A 253 -3.81 11.32 -19.03
CA THR A 253 -2.96 12.14 -19.91
C THR A 253 -2.57 11.39 -21.18
N GLU A 254 -2.28 12.12 -22.27
CA GLU A 254 -1.89 11.52 -23.56
C GLU A 254 -0.55 10.79 -23.49
N ASP A 255 0.33 11.20 -22.58
CA ASP A 255 1.69 10.70 -22.39
C ASP A 255 1.82 9.66 -21.27
N ARG A 256 0.69 9.14 -20.76
CA ARG A 256 0.68 8.05 -19.77
C ARG A 256 1.27 6.77 -20.35
N LYS A 257 1.85 5.93 -19.48
CA LYS A 257 2.33 4.61 -19.89
C LYS A 257 1.35 3.49 -19.57
N HIS A 258 0.70 3.56 -18.42
CA HIS A 258 -0.27 2.55 -18.02
C HIS A 258 -1.66 3.18 -17.82
N ASN A 259 -2.42 2.65 -16.87
CA ASN A 259 -3.79 3.05 -16.55
C ASN A 259 -3.86 4.51 -16.02
N ASP A 260 -5.01 4.97 -15.57
CA ASP A 260 -5.22 6.36 -15.12
C ASP A 260 -5.85 6.49 -13.73
N ASP A 261 -5.88 5.39 -12.99
CA ASP A 261 -6.36 5.33 -11.62
C ASP A 261 -5.33 5.94 -10.63
N TRP A 262 -5.80 6.15 -9.40
CA TRP A 262 -5.02 6.68 -8.29
C TRP A 262 -5.24 5.82 -7.05
N ASP A 263 -4.27 4.93 -6.79
CA ASP A 263 -4.35 3.89 -5.75
C ASP A 263 -3.49 4.17 -4.54
N ALA A 264 -2.38 4.85 -4.76
CA ALA A 264 -1.42 5.18 -3.73
C ALA A 264 -2.07 6.06 -2.65
N ALA A 265 -1.59 5.91 -1.42
CA ALA A 265 -1.86 6.89 -0.37
C ALA A 265 -1.00 8.14 -0.64
N PRO A 266 -1.59 9.33 -0.82
CA PRO A 266 -0.82 10.56 -0.97
C PRO A 266 0.03 10.85 0.29
N LEU A 267 1.06 11.70 0.19
CA LEU A 267 1.75 12.23 1.37
C LEU A 267 1.75 13.74 1.37
N VAL A 268 1.59 14.35 2.55
CA VAL A 268 1.70 15.80 2.74
C VAL A 268 2.97 16.14 3.51
N LEU A 269 3.91 16.80 2.85
CA LEU A 269 5.20 17.18 3.43
C LEU A 269 5.44 18.66 3.17
N ASN A 270 5.59 19.44 4.24
CA ASN A 270 5.89 20.88 4.16
C ASN A 270 4.94 21.66 3.21
N GLY A 271 3.64 21.34 3.23
CA GLY A 271 2.64 21.98 2.36
C GLY A 271 2.58 21.49 0.92
N TYR A 272 3.29 20.41 0.60
CA TYR A 272 3.22 19.72 -0.70
C TYR A 272 2.53 18.37 -0.55
N LEU A 273 1.61 18.07 -1.46
CA LEU A 273 1.08 16.74 -1.70
C LEU A 273 1.97 16.03 -2.71
N ILE A 274 2.41 14.80 -2.43
CA ILE A 274 3.18 13.97 -3.37
C ILE A 274 2.53 12.60 -3.56
N GLU A 275 2.54 12.10 -4.79
CA GLU A 275 1.92 10.82 -5.14
C GLU A 275 2.34 10.31 -6.52
N GLY A 276 2.48 8.99 -6.67
CA GLY A 276 2.57 8.33 -7.96
C GLY A 276 1.19 7.91 -8.45
N GLY A 277 0.88 8.14 -9.72
CA GLY A 277 -0.37 7.66 -10.34
C GLY A 277 -0.14 6.43 -11.20
N GLU A 278 -1.20 5.65 -11.45
CA GLU A 278 -1.10 4.51 -12.39
C GLU A 278 -0.74 4.94 -13.81
N ASN A 279 -0.93 6.22 -14.13
CA ASN A 279 -0.43 6.85 -15.35
C ASN A 279 1.10 6.88 -15.47
N SER A 280 1.80 6.35 -14.45
CA SER A 280 3.23 6.14 -14.33
C SER A 280 4.02 7.41 -14.01
N TRP A 281 3.34 8.51 -13.67
CA TRP A 281 3.96 9.79 -13.33
C TRP A 281 3.99 10.02 -11.82
N PHE A 282 5.14 10.49 -11.32
CA PHE A 282 5.28 10.94 -9.94
C PHE A 282 5.06 12.46 -9.88
N HIS A 283 4.10 12.88 -9.05
CA HIS A 283 3.63 14.26 -8.97
C HIS A 283 3.95 14.88 -7.61
N GLY A 284 4.19 16.19 -7.63
CA GLY A 284 4.18 17.03 -6.44
C GLY A 284 3.35 18.28 -6.67
N VAL A 285 2.45 18.57 -5.75
CA VAL A 285 1.50 19.68 -5.82
C VAL A 285 1.64 20.52 -4.56
N GLN A 286 1.99 21.79 -4.71
CA GLN A 286 1.94 22.73 -3.59
C GLN A 286 0.48 23.02 -3.27
N LEU A 287 0.07 22.81 -2.02
CA LEU A 287 -1.34 22.86 -1.64
C LEU A 287 -1.88 24.29 -1.47
N ASN A 288 -1.04 25.21 -0.98
CA ASN A 288 -1.41 26.59 -0.65
C ASN A 288 -2.72 26.65 0.17
N ARG A 289 -2.74 25.91 1.28
CA ARG A 289 -3.89 25.79 2.19
C ARG A 289 -4.11 27.09 2.96
N GLY A 290 -5.36 27.41 3.28
CA GLY A 290 -5.73 28.55 4.10
C GLY A 290 -7.15 28.44 4.62
N TYR A 291 -7.67 29.53 5.17
CA TYR A 291 -9.06 29.66 5.61
C TYR A 291 -9.68 30.91 4.98
N ASP A 292 -10.94 30.80 4.59
CA ASP A 292 -11.71 31.97 4.15
C ASP A 292 -12.25 32.79 5.34
N ALA A 293 -12.98 33.86 5.05
CA ALA A 293 -13.55 34.76 6.06
C ALA A 293 -14.61 34.09 6.96
N ASN A 294 -15.17 32.96 6.54
CA ASN A 294 -16.15 32.18 7.31
C ASN A 294 -15.47 31.07 8.13
N GLY A 295 -14.15 30.94 8.04
CA GLY A 295 -13.39 29.88 8.70
C GLY A 295 -13.45 28.54 7.99
N MET A 296 -13.91 28.48 6.73
CA MET A 296 -13.84 27.25 5.94
C MET A 296 -12.45 27.09 5.32
N VAL A 297 -11.97 25.86 5.24
CA VAL A 297 -10.69 25.54 4.62
C VAL A 297 -10.75 25.80 3.11
N THR A 298 -9.66 26.36 2.59
CA THR A 298 -9.43 26.65 1.18
C THR A 298 -8.08 26.11 0.73
N VAL A 299 -7.93 25.88 -0.56
CA VAL A 299 -6.66 25.49 -1.21
C VAL A 299 -6.50 26.26 -2.51
N ASN A 300 -5.26 26.49 -2.92
CA ASN A 300 -4.93 27.01 -4.24
C ASN A 300 -3.80 26.18 -4.89
N PRO A 301 -4.09 24.94 -5.30
CA PRO A 301 -3.04 23.99 -5.62
C PRO A 301 -2.27 24.36 -6.89
N ALA A 302 -0.96 24.16 -6.88
CA ALA A 302 -0.09 24.39 -8.03
C ALA A 302 0.85 23.20 -8.23
N LEU A 303 0.95 22.69 -9.47
CA LEU A 303 1.88 21.62 -9.80
C LEU A 303 3.32 22.11 -9.62
N ALA A 304 4.04 21.53 -8.67
CA ALA A 304 5.44 21.84 -8.38
C ALA A 304 6.39 21.01 -9.25
N PHE A 305 6.08 19.72 -9.44
CA PHE A 305 6.81 18.85 -10.36
C PHE A 305 5.93 17.72 -10.89
N ARG A 306 6.36 17.17 -12.03
CA ARG A 306 5.87 15.91 -12.60
C ARG A 306 7.04 15.23 -13.29
N VAL A 307 7.44 14.07 -12.80
CA VAL A 307 8.62 13.32 -13.29
C VAL A 307 8.23 11.87 -13.62
N PRO A 308 8.83 11.25 -14.65
CA PRO A 308 8.42 9.92 -15.06
C PRO A 308 8.89 8.87 -14.05
N GLY A 309 7.99 7.98 -13.65
CA GLY A 309 8.28 6.81 -12.81
C GLY A 309 8.97 5.68 -13.57
N TRP A 310 9.46 5.91 -14.78
CA TRP A 310 10.13 4.93 -15.63
C TRP A 310 11.32 5.56 -16.36
N ASP A 311 12.17 4.73 -16.96
CA ASP A 311 13.20 5.18 -17.89
C ASP A 311 13.30 4.26 -19.12
N GLN A 312 14.00 4.70 -20.16
CA GLN A 312 14.13 3.91 -21.39
C GLN A 312 14.85 2.58 -21.15
N GLN A 313 15.75 2.50 -20.17
CA GLN A 313 16.43 1.25 -19.85
C GLN A 313 15.44 0.22 -19.30
N LEU A 314 14.53 0.60 -18.41
CA LEU A 314 13.45 -0.26 -17.93
C LEU A 314 12.59 -0.78 -19.08
N ILE A 315 12.19 0.10 -20.00
CA ILE A 315 11.39 -0.28 -21.18
C ILE A 315 12.14 -1.32 -22.02
N ASN A 316 13.45 -1.15 -22.20
CA ASN A 316 14.28 -2.11 -22.92
C ASN A 316 14.44 -3.43 -22.15
N ASP A 317 14.58 -3.36 -20.82
CA ASP A 317 14.74 -4.51 -19.93
C ASP A 317 13.46 -5.39 -19.91
N LEU A 318 12.27 -4.78 -19.99
CA LEU A 318 10.97 -5.47 -20.13
C LEU A 318 10.76 -6.09 -21.53
N GLY A 319 11.41 -5.53 -22.56
CA GLY A 319 11.35 -6.06 -23.93
C GLY A 319 9.92 -6.11 -24.48
N SER A 320 9.52 -7.26 -25.03
CA SER A 320 8.17 -7.45 -25.58
C SER A 320 7.12 -7.85 -24.53
N GLN A 321 7.51 -8.04 -23.26
CA GLN A 321 6.61 -8.45 -22.18
C GLN A 321 5.98 -7.22 -21.53
N ASP A 322 4.90 -6.74 -22.12
CA ASP A 322 4.12 -5.60 -21.62
C ASP A 322 5.00 -4.40 -21.18
N PRO A 323 5.76 -3.80 -22.11
CA PRO A 323 6.74 -2.75 -21.79
C PRO A 323 6.13 -1.47 -21.22
N ASN A 324 4.81 -1.35 -21.22
CA ASN A 324 4.09 -0.17 -20.76
C ASN A 324 3.43 -0.35 -19.38
N ARG A 325 3.38 -1.57 -18.82
CA ARG A 325 2.96 -1.80 -17.42
C ARG A 325 4.10 -1.41 -16.47
N VAL A 326 4.19 -0.11 -16.23
CA VAL A 326 5.15 0.60 -15.36
C VAL A 326 4.42 1.58 -14.44
N SER A 327 3.25 1.15 -13.98
CA SER A 327 2.31 1.85 -13.09
C SER A 327 2.95 2.24 -11.76
N LEU A 328 2.56 3.37 -11.17
CA LEU A 328 2.92 3.71 -9.79
C LEU A 328 1.71 3.50 -8.88
N GLU A 329 1.50 2.28 -8.41
CA GLU A 329 0.40 1.90 -7.50
C GLU A 329 0.82 1.94 -6.04
N ALA A 330 2.11 1.70 -5.81
CA ALA A 330 2.69 1.72 -4.48
C ALA A 330 2.69 3.13 -3.87
N SER A 331 2.20 3.23 -2.64
CA SER A 331 2.30 4.45 -1.84
C SER A 331 3.77 4.87 -1.64
N VAL A 332 4.10 6.11 -2.00
CA VAL A 332 5.44 6.70 -1.82
C VAL A 332 5.82 6.71 -0.34
N SER A 333 7.08 6.43 -0.02
CA SER A 333 7.67 6.64 1.31
C SER A 333 8.80 7.66 1.25
N VAL A 334 9.09 8.33 2.37
CA VAL A 334 10.12 9.37 2.44
C VAL A 334 10.97 9.17 3.69
N SER A 335 12.29 9.25 3.53
CA SER A 335 13.28 9.29 4.62
C SER A 335 14.39 10.29 4.25
N GLY A 336 14.71 11.20 5.18
CA GLY A 336 15.52 12.37 4.88
C GLY A 336 14.83 13.30 3.88
N ASP A 337 15.55 13.64 2.81
CA ASP A 337 15.02 14.37 1.65
C ASP A 337 14.78 13.45 0.43
N THR A 338 14.75 12.12 0.62
CA THR A 338 14.58 11.16 -0.47
C THR A 338 13.20 10.51 -0.44
N ALA A 339 12.47 10.64 -1.55
CA ALA A 339 11.27 9.86 -1.82
C ALA A 339 11.62 8.53 -2.48
N TRP A 340 11.08 7.44 -1.95
CA TRP A 340 11.23 6.08 -2.44
C TRP A 340 9.92 5.60 -3.07
N LEU A 341 10.03 5.09 -4.29
CA LEU A 341 8.91 4.55 -5.05
C LEU A 341 9.40 3.41 -5.94
N ASN A 342 8.49 2.49 -6.25
CA ASN A 342 8.69 1.52 -7.30
C ASN A 342 7.50 1.53 -8.26
N ASN A 343 7.58 0.71 -9.29
CA ASN A 343 6.55 0.60 -10.30
C ASN A 343 6.30 -0.86 -10.69
N SER A 344 5.22 -1.11 -11.43
CA SER A 344 4.80 -2.43 -11.87
C SER A 344 5.70 -3.10 -12.92
N GLY A 345 6.79 -2.41 -13.32
CA GLY A 345 7.89 -2.96 -14.12
C GLY A 345 9.12 -3.36 -13.30
N GLY A 346 9.10 -3.12 -11.98
CA GLY A 346 10.18 -3.46 -11.06
C GLY A 346 11.27 -2.41 -10.89
N LEU A 347 11.00 -1.15 -11.20
CA LEU A 347 11.98 -0.08 -11.06
C LEU A 347 11.90 0.58 -9.69
N LEU A 348 12.75 0.17 -8.76
CA LEU A 348 12.99 0.85 -7.49
C LEU A 348 13.79 2.14 -7.70
N GLN A 349 13.27 3.24 -7.18
CA GLN A 349 13.78 4.59 -7.42
C GLN A 349 13.86 5.38 -6.12
N GLY A 350 14.93 6.16 -5.99
CA GLY A 350 15.07 7.20 -4.99
C GLY A 350 15.15 8.56 -5.67
N TRP A 351 14.35 9.51 -5.19
CA TRP A 351 14.26 10.86 -5.74
C TRP A 351 14.60 11.89 -4.66
N ASP A 352 15.60 12.73 -4.92
CA ASP A 352 15.87 13.91 -4.10
C ASP A 352 14.73 14.92 -4.30
N ILE A 353 14.00 15.17 -3.22
CA ILE A 353 12.89 16.11 -3.14
C ILE A 353 13.18 17.27 -2.17
N SER A 354 14.45 17.51 -1.82
CA SER A 354 14.88 18.61 -0.95
C SER A 354 14.38 20.00 -1.40
N SER A 355 14.08 20.15 -2.69
CA SER A 355 13.43 21.36 -3.23
C SER A 355 12.10 21.71 -2.57
N LEU A 356 11.35 20.73 -2.05
CA LEU A 356 10.10 20.96 -1.31
C LEU A 356 10.34 21.59 0.07
N ARG A 357 11.53 21.44 0.63
CA ARG A 357 11.94 22.08 1.89
C ARG A 357 12.62 23.42 1.66
N THR A 358 13.49 23.50 0.66
CA THR A 358 14.31 24.69 0.40
C THR A 358 13.64 25.72 -0.50
N GLY A 359 12.57 25.35 -1.22
CA GLY A 359 11.93 26.18 -2.23
C GLY A 359 12.78 26.40 -3.49
N SER A 360 13.86 25.62 -3.67
CA SER A 360 14.82 25.81 -4.76
C SER A 360 15.41 24.47 -5.24
N GLY A 361 15.88 24.43 -6.49
CA GLY A 361 16.42 23.21 -7.10
C GLY A 361 15.38 22.43 -7.90
N GLN A 362 15.73 21.21 -8.29
CA GLN A 362 14.88 20.33 -9.08
C GLN A 362 14.74 18.98 -8.39
N VAL A 363 13.59 18.33 -8.57
CA VAL A 363 13.43 16.93 -8.19
C VAL A 363 14.25 16.06 -9.15
N THR A 364 15.17 15.26 -8.60
CA THR A 364 16.09 14.45 -9.40
C THR A 364 16.16 13.03 -8.89
N ARG A 365 16.26 12.06 -9.79
CA ARG A 365 16.41 10.66 -9.41
C ARG A 365 17.87 10.40 -9.05
N THR A 366 18.10 10.02 -7.80
CA THR A 366 19.44 9.77 -7.22
C THR A 366 19.74 8.27 -7.06
N PHE A 367 18.71 7.41 -7.10
CA PHE A 367 18.86 5.97 -7.01
C PHE A 367 18.02 5.25 -8.07
N ARG A 368 18.58 4.16 -8.61
CA ARG A 368 17.94 3.27 -9.58
C ARG A 368 18.36 1.83 -9.31
N PHE A 369 17.38 0.96 -9.13
CA PHE A 369 17.59 -0.49 -9.07
C PHE A 369 16.44 -1.23 -9.77
N TRP A 370 16.76 -2.21 -10.60
CA TRP A 370 15.75 -3.05 -11.24
C TRP A 370 15.63 -4.38 -10.50
N THR A 371 14.46 -4.59 -9.88
CA THR A 371 14.08 -5.80 -9.14
C THR A 371 13.79 -6.96 -10.08
N GLY A 372 13.41 -6.66 -11.32
CA GLY A 372 13.21 -7.66 -12.37
C GLY A 372 11.75 -7.98 -12.65
N ASP A 373 10.81 -7.66 -11.77
CA ASP A 373 9.40 -8.01 -11.94
C ASP A 373 8.50 -6.97 -11.29
N ASP A 374 7.19 -7.16 -11.43
CA ASP A 374 6.19 -6.35 -10.74
C ASP A 374 6.54 -6.17 -9.26
N SER A 375 6.60 -4.92 -8.82
CA SER A 375 6.95 -4.55 -7.46
C SER A 375 5.89 -3.66 -6.85
N ASP A 376 4.60 -3.77 -7.16
CA ASP A 376 3.55 -2.84 -6.67
C ASP A 376 3.26 -2.82 -5.14
N ALA A 377 4.24 -3.19 -4.31
CA ALA A 377 4.27 -2.97 -2.86
C ALA A 377 5.09 -1.72 -2.49
N SER A 378 4.58 -0.92 -1.55
CA SER A 378 5.31 0.25 -1.00
C SER A 378 6.66 -0.12 -0.38
N VAL A 379 7.69 0.62 -0.78
CA VAL A 379 9.04 0.54 -0.20
C VAL A 379 9.04 1.08 1.22
N VAL A 380 9.71 0.39 2.14
CA VAL A 380 9.81 0.83 3.55
C VAL A 380 11.27 1.13 3.87
N PRO A 381 11.65 2.41 4.06
CA PRO A 381 12.95 2.78 4.61
C PRO A 381 12.93 2.70 6.14
N ASP A 382 13.99 2.15 6.76
CA ASP A 382 14.19 2.25 8.21
C ASP A 382 15.06 3.45 8.62
N ASP A 383 15.32 3.58 9.92
CA ASP A 383 16.14 4.63 10.52
C ASP A 383 17.65 4.40 10.38
N GLU A 384 18.08 3.22 9.93
CA GLU A 384 19.46 2.87 9.60
C GLU A 384 19.80 3.08 8.11
N GLY A 385 18.79 3.26 7.27
CA GLY A 385 18.90 3.50 5.83
C GLY A 385 18.76 2.25 4.96
N TYR A 386 18.29 1.12 5.51
CA TYR A 386 17.89 -0.04 4.74
C TYR A 386 16.54 0.20 4.05
N LEU A 387 16.34 -0.47 2.92
CA LEU A 387 15.08 -0.47 2.17
C LEU A 387 14.54 -1.89 2.14
N TYR A 388 13.29 -2.08 2.50
CA TYR A 388 12.59 -3.36 2.37
C TYR A 388 11.67 -3.31 1.16
N VAL A 389 11.85 -4.23 0.22
CA VAL A 389 11.12 -4.23 -1.05
C VAL A 389 10.54 -5.60 -1.35
N GLY A 390 9.22 -5.64 -1.56
CA GLY A 390 8.51 -6.81 -2.05
C GLY A 390 8.45 -6.83 -3.58
N VAL A 391 8.62 -8.02 -4.16
CA VAL A 391 8.54 -8.25 -5.61
C VAL A 391 7.58 -9.41 -5.86
N GLU A 392 6.55 -9.17 -6.65
CA GLU A 392 5.61 -10.20 -7.08
C GLU A 392 6.25 -11.08 -8.17
N VAL A 393 5.84 -12.36 -8.22
CA VAL A 393 6.17 -13.22 -9.36
C VAL A 393 5.05 -13.11 -10.39
N ASP A 394 5.16 -12.11 -11.28
CA ASP A 394 4.18 -11.83 -12.33
C ASP A 394 4.72 -12.24 -13.70
N ARG A 395 5.72 -11.52 -14.23
CA ARG A 395 6.35 -11.82 -15.53
C ARG A 395 7.35 -12.97 -15.44
N ASN A 396 7.82 -13.27 -14.23
CA ASN A 396 8.81 -14.30 -13.91
C ASN A 396 10.11 -14.12 -14.70
N ASN A 397 10.61 -12.89 -14.74
CA ASN A 397 11.87 -12.58 -15.40
C ASN A 397 13.06 -13.23 -14.70
N ARG A 398 14.10 -13.56 -15.49
CA ARG A 398 15.36 -14.11 -14.94
C ARG A 398 15.98 -13.22 -13.86
N ARG A 399 15.83 -11.90 -13.99
CA ARG A 399 16.34 -10.94 -13.00
C ARG A 399 15.70 -11.14 -11.63
N ALA A 400 14.38 -11.31 -11.57
CA ALA A 400 13.65 -11.51 -10.32
C ALA A 400 14.10 -12.79 -9.59
N GLN A 401 14.40 -13.85 -10.33
CA GLN A 401 14.95 -15.10 -9.78
C GLN A 401 16.38 -14.92 -9.20
N GLN A 402 17.15 -13.95 -9.70
CA GLN A 402 18.51 -13.68 -9.23
C GLN A 402 18.54 -12.85 -7.95
N VAL A 403 17.61 -11.92 -7.80
CA VAL A 403 17.58 -10.99 -6.65
C VAL A 403 16.65 -11.46 -5.54
N GLY A 404 15.59 -12.21 -5.86
CA GLY A 404 14.60 -12.71 -4.90
C GLY A 404 13.34 -11.82 -4.82
N GLN A 405 12.36 -12.30 -4.05
CA GLN A 405 11.03 -11.67 -3.90
C GLN A 405 10.95 -10.71 -2.69
N LEU A 406 11.96 -10.76 -1.81
CA LEU A 406 12.11 -9.85 -0.68
C LEU A 406 13.56 -9.39 -0.66
N LEU A 407 13.77 -8.09 -0.88
CA LEU A 407 15.07 -7.44 -0.96
C LEU A 407 15.36 -6.60 0.28
#